data_AF-A0A1Q3SFD3-F1
#
_entry.id   AF-A0A1Q3SFD3-F1
#
_cell.length_a   1.000
_cell.length_b   1.000
_cell.length_c   1.000
_cell.angle_alpha   90.00
_cell.angle_beta   90.00
_cell.angle_gamma   90.00
#
_symmetry.space_group_name_H-M   'P 1'
#
loop_
_entity.id
_entity.type
_entity.pdbx_description
1 polymer ?
#
loop_
_entity_poly.entity_id
_entity_poly.type
_entity_poly.pdbx_seq_one_letter_code
_entity_poly.pdbx_strand_id
1 'polypeptide(L)'
;MPPQKKVTPARDQILRLLEEYKCLTTTQIWQQTMPYKRKSQAWEDLDALRSMKLVKGTLFEPEKGTTSEFCWRLTTRGALAMGKGVGSVTPKKEGRNQVLFHTVQMAFRHEVTKAGWLLAEPQTFGNHRTKPAATNQYHILVQALSSKEYLTIQSERRQGYKVDFRVSQYELGMHLVAVPAQANDYVAYTQGRELAVVFILCPPHAGTKFWQGRVEQYQELAGQIKVCGVFRTDALALARKQQLNAAGLVVTTVDRIGLLLRTTFENARKERLAALKKETPPGRINRY
;
A
#
# COMPACT_ATOMS: atom_id res chain seq x y z
N MET A 1 -45.58 2.76 14.34
CA MET A 1 -44.64 1.88 13.61
C MET A 1 -43.24 2.45 13.76
N PRO A 2 -42.22 1.70 14.22
CA PRO A 2 -40.87 2.23 14.29
C PRO A 2 -40.37 2.57 12.87
N PRO A 3 -39.62 3.67 12.69
CA PRO A 3 -39.15 4.09 11.38
C PRO A 3 -38.27 2.99 10.77
N GLN A 4 -38.58 2.58 9.53
CA GLN A 4 -37.75 1.64 8.77
C GLN A 4 -36.33 2.22 8.68
N LYS A 5 -35.36 1.56 9.32
CA LYS A 5 -33.95 1.95 9.28
C LYS A 5 -33.47 1.83 7.83
N LYS A 6 -33.26 2.95 7.13
CA LYS A 6 -32.67 2.99 5.78
C LYS A 6 -31.14 2.88 5.86
N VAL A 7 -30.49 2.42 4.79
CA VAL A 7 -29.03 2.45 4.66
C VAL A 7 -28.61 3.90 4.38
N THR A 8 -27.92 4.51 5.34
CA THR A 8 -27.35 5.87 5.21
C THR A 8 -25.97 5.79 4.55
N PRO A 9 -25.39 6.91 4.07
CA PRO A 9 -24.03 6.92 3.54
C PRO A 9 -22.98 6.36 4.52
N ALA A 10 -23.10 6.66 5.81
CA ALA A 10 -22.21 6.13 6.85
C ALA A 10 -22.36 4.60 6.99
N ARG A 11 -23.60 4.08 6.96
CA ARG A 11 -23.86 2.64 6.98
C ARG A 11 -23.32 1.94 5.73
N ASP A 12 -23.48 2.56 4.56
CA ASP A 12 -22.89 2.06 3.31
C ASP A 12 -21.36 2.00 3.40
N GLN A 13 -20.72 3.04 3.97
CA GLN A 13 -19.28 3.04 4.21
C GLN A 13 -18.84 1.89 5.13
N ILE A 14 -19.58 1.62 6.23
CA ILE A 14 -19.31 0.48 7.10
C ILE A 14 -19.39 -0.84 6.32
N LEU A 15 -20.44 -1.01 5.50
CA LEU A 15 -20.62 -2.22 4.70
C LEU A 15 -19.46 -2.41 3.70
N ARG A 16 -18.98 -1.34 3.05
CA ARG A 16 -17.79 -1.36 2.18
C ARG A 16 -16.52 -1.73 2.93
N LEU A 17 -16.28 -1.15 4.10
CA LEU A 17 -15.13 -1.50 4.95
C LEU A 17 -15.15 -2.99 5.34
N LEU A 18 -16.32 -3.53 5.68
CA LEU A 18 -16.47 -4.94 6.02
C LEU A 18 -16.41 -5.86 4.80
N GLU A 19 -16.75 -5.39 3.61
CA GLU A 19 -16.54 -6.14 2.36
C GLU A 19 -15.06 -6.29 2.04
N GLU A 20 -14.31 -5.21 2.23
CA GLU A 20 -12.89 -5.13 1.97
C GLU A 20 -12.08 -5.95 2.98
N TYR A 21 -12.29 -5.68 4.27
CA TYR A 21 -11.48 -6.25 5.35
C TYR A 21 -12.08 -7.50 5.99
N LYS A 22 -13.27 -7.93 5.58
CA LYS A 22 -13.99 -9.15 6.05
C LYS A 22 -14.39 -9.15 7.53
N CYS A 23 -13.49 -8.81 8.46
CA CYS A 23 -13.79 -8.59 9.89
C CYS A 23 -13.10 -7.33 10.41
N LEU A 24 -13.85 -6.45 11.05
CA LEU A 24 -13.29 -5.26 11.72
C LEU A 24 -13.91 -5.06 13.10
N THR A 25 -13.11 -4.55 14.02
CA THR A 25 -13.60 -4.16 15.34
C THR A 25 -14.36 -2.83 15.29
N THR A 26 -15.21 -2.57 16.28
CA THR A 26 -15.91 -1.27 16.38
C THR A 26 -14.94 -0.08 16.34
N THR A 27 -13.77 -0.19 16.98
CA THR A 27 -12.72 0.85 17.00
C THR A 27 -12.15 1.08 15.60
N GLN A 28 -11.82 0.01 14.87
CA GLN A 28 -11.30 0.13 13.51
C GLN A 28 -12.32 0.81 12.60
N ILE A 29 -13.60 0.41 12.69
CA ILE A 29 -14.68 1.02 11.90
C ILE A 29 -14.84 2.50 12.24
N TRP A 30 -14.85 2.84 13.53
CA TRP A 30 -14.96 4.22 13.99
C TRP A 30 -13.81 5.09 13.45
N GLN A 31 -12.57 4.61 13.50
CA GLN A 31 -11.39 5.34 13.03
C GLN A 31 -11.38 5.58 11.50
N GLN A 32 -12.07 4.75 10.72
CA GLN A 32 -12.10 4.85 9.26
C GLN A 32 -13.37 5.53 8.71
N THR A 33 -14.45 5.60 9.49
CA THR A 33 -15.73 6.13 9.03
C THR A 33 -15.83 7.61 9.40
N MET A 34 -15.66 8.48 8.39
CA MET A 34 -15.88 9.91 8.55
C MET A 34 -17.38 10.23 8.37
N PRO A 35 -17.97 11.16 9.14
CA PRO A 35 -17.37 12.03 10.14
C PRO A 35 -17.74 11.60 11.58
N TYR A 36 -17.56 10.34 11.97
CA TYR A 36 -17.89 9.95 13.35
C TYR A 36 -16.99 10.66 14.36
N LYS A 37 -17.60 11.51 15.19
CA LYS A 37 -16.91 12.22 16.27
C LYS A 37 -16.73 11.31 17.50
N ARG A 38 -17.61 10.31 17.68
CA ARG A 38 -17.62 9.42 18.84
C ARG A 38 -17.80 7.97 18.42
N LYS A 39 -17.13 7.05 19.12
CA LYS A 39 -17.27 5.61 18.92
C LYS A 39 -18.71 5.10 19.08
N SER A 40 -19.53 5.77 19.91
CA SER A 40 -20.94 5.43 20.10
C SER A 40 -21.75 5.54 18.80
N GLN A 41 -21.43 6.51 17.92
CA GLN A 41 -22.11 6.67 16.63
C GLN A 41 -21.87 5.48 15.71
N ALA A 42 -20.62 4.99 15.66
CA ALA A 42 -20.29 3.77 14.94
C ALA A 42 -21.05 2.57 15.50
N TRP A 43 -21.17 2.47 16.83
CA TRP A 43 -21.92 1.40 17.47
C TRP A 43 -23.42 1.45 17.14
N GLU A 44 -24.04 2.64 17.16
CA GLU A 44 -25.45 2.84 16.80
C GLU A 44 -25.73 2.41 15.35
N ASP A 45 -24.85 2.77 14.41
CA ASP A 45 -24.99 2.36 13.02
C ASP A 45 -24.73 0.86 12.82
N LEU A 46 -23.79 0.27 13.57
CA LEU A 46 -23.56 -1.18 13.56
C LEU A 46 -24.74 -1.95 14.15
N ASP A 47 -25.37 -1.44 15.22
CA ASP A 47 -26.58 -2.01 15.78
C ASP A 47 -27.77 -1.90 14.81
N ALA A 48 -27.90 -0.76 14.13
CA ALA A 48 -28.87 -0.59 13.05
C ALA A 48 -28.64 -1.62 11.92
N LEU A 49 -27.42 -1.75 11.42
CA LEU A 49 -27.06 -2.74 10.40
C LEU A 49 -27.30 -4.19 10.87
N ARG A 50 -27.05 -4.48 12.15
CA ARG A 50 -27.32 -5.77 12.77
C ARG A 50 -28.82 -6.06 12.82
N SER A 51 -29.64 -5.08 13.21
CA SER A 51 -31.10 -5.21 13.23
C SER A 51 -31.69 -5.44 11.84
N MET A 52 -31.05 -4.89 10.79
CA MET A 52 -31.37 -5.17 9.38
C MET A 52 -30.84 -6.52 8.87
N LYS A 53 -30.16 -7.29 9.73
CA LYS A 53 -29.50 -8.56 9.39
C LYS A 53 -28.45 -8.41 8.27
N LEU A 54 -27.81 -7.25 8.14
CA LEU A 54 -26.76 -7.01 7.14
C LEU A 54 -25.37 -7.36 7.69
N VAL A 55 -25.16 -7.16 9.00
CA VAL A 55 -23.91 -7.50 9.69
C VAL A 55 -24.15 -8.41 10.90
N LYS A 56 -23.10 -9.13 11.31
CA LYS A 56 -23.07 -9.93 12.54
C LYS A 56 -21.86 -9.51 13.38
N GLY A 57 -22.08 -9.20 14.65
CA GLY A 57 -21.03 -8.96 15.63
C GLY A 57 -20.72 -10.24 16.43
N THR A 58 -19.44 -10.49 16.69
CA THR A 58 -18.99 -11.52 17.64
C THR A 58 -17.99 -10.92 18.62
N LEU A 59 -18.03 -11.35 19.87
CA LEU A 59 -17.09 -10.87 20.89
C LEU A 59 -15.65 -11.17 20.46
N PHE A 60 -14.79 -10.17 20.66
CA PHE A 60 -13.37 -10.15 20.36
C PHE A 60 -12.65 -9.73 21.63
N GLU A 61 -11.97 -10.68 22.25
CA GLU A 61 -11.22 -10.47 23.48
C GLU A 61 -9.78 -10.04 23.16
N PRO A 62 -9.30 -8.85 23.61
CA PRO A 62 -7.91 -8.45 23.43
C PRO A 62 -6.95 -9.30 24.29
N GLU A 63 -5.64 -9.29 23.99
CA GLU A 63 -4.61 -10.06 24.79
C GLU A 63 -4.27 -9.27 26.05
N LYS A 64 -4.47 -7.95 26.00
CA LYS A 64 -4.18 -7.00 27.07
C LYS A 64 -5.29 -5.96 27.07
N GLY A 65 -5.86 -5.70 28.25
CA GLY A 65 -6.97 -4.75 28.45
C GLY A 65 -8.27 -5.43 28.88
N THR A 66 -9.14 -4.67 29.55
CA THR A 66 -10.36 -5.16 30.22
C THR A 66 -11.62 -5.09 29.34
N THR A 67 -11.57 -4.41 28.19
CA THR A 67 -12.76 -4.22 27.36
C THR A 67 -12.75 -5.17 26.17
N SER A 68 -13.60 -6.19 26.23
CA SER A 68 -13.99 -6.97 25.07
C SER A 68 -14.69 -6.07 24.04
N GLU A 69 -14.33 -6.23 22.77
CA GLU A 69 -14.89 -5.47 21.66
C GLU A 69 -15.72 -6.41 20.76
N PHE A 70 -16.57 -5.88 19.88
CA PHE A 70 -17.20 -6.70 18.84
C PHE A 70 -16.35 -6.63 17.57
N CYS A 71 -16.02 -7.79 16.98
CA CYS A 71 -15.62 -7.89 15.57
C CYS A 71 -16.86 -8.14 14.72
N TRP A 72 -17.05 -7.27 13.73
CA TRP A 72 -18.20 -7.21 12.86
C TRP A 72 -17.86 -7.80 11.51
N ARG A 73 -18.84 -8.47 10.89
CA ARG A 73 -18.70 -9.11 9.58
C ARG A 73 -19.95 -8.90 8.76
N LEU A 74 -19.81 -8.84 7.45
CA LEU A 74 -20.96 -8.93 6.54
C LEU A 74 -21.62 -10.30 6.64
N THR A 75 -22.95 -10.30 6.57
CA THR A 75 -23.74 -11.50 6.32
C THR A 75 -23.95 -11.68 4.82
N THR A 76 -24.42 -12.86 4.40
CA THR A 76 -24.84 -13.08 3.00
C THR A 76 -25.87 -12.06 2.53
N ARG A 77 -26.82 -11.70 3.40
CA ARG A 77 -27.83 -10.66 3.09
C ARG A 77 -27.18 -9.28 2.93
N GLY A 78 -26.22 -8.94 3.78
CA GLY A 78 -25.42 -7.72 3.68
C GLY A 78 -24.67 -7.63 2.35
N ALA A 79 -24.03 -8.73 1.95
CA ALA A 79 -23.32 -8.82 0.67
C ALA A 79 -24.26 -8.63 -0.54
N LEU A 80 -25.40 -9.33 -0.54
CA LEU A 80 -26.41 -9.21 -1.59
C LEU A 80 -26.99 -7.79 -1.67
N ALA A 81 -27.20 -7.13 -0.53
CA ALA A 81 -27.66 -5.74 -0.49
C ALA A 81 -26.65 -4.75 -1.12
N MET A 82 -25.38 -5.13 -1.22
CA MET A 82 -24.33 -4.37 -1.91
C MET A 82 -24.15 -4.79 -3.38
N GLY A 83 -25.01 -5.66 -3.92
CA GLY A 83 -24.88 -6.21 -5.28
C GLY A 83 -23.74 -7.22 -5.43
N LYS A 84 -23.29 -7.85 -4.34
CA LYS A 84 -22.20 -8.84 -4.35
C LYS A 84 -22.74 -10.27 -4.32
N GLY A 85 -22.14 -11.16 -5.11
CA GLY A 85 -22.54 -12.58 -5.18
C GLY A 85 -22.22 -13.35 -3.89
N VAL A 86 -22.99 -14.41 -3.61
CA VAL A 86 -22.95 -15.21 -2.36
C VAL A 86 -21.55 -15.76 -2.04
N GLY A 87 -20.72 -16.07 -3.04
CA GLY A 87 -19.36 -16.58 -2.87
C GLY A 87 -18.29 -15.54 -2.48
N SER A 88 -18.57 -14.24 -2.63
CA SER A 88 -17.60 -13.15 -2.41
C SER A 88 -17.39 -12.77 -0.93
N VAL A 89 -18.31 -13.20 -0.07
CA VAL A 89 -18.33 -12.90 1.37
C VAL A 89 -18.54 -14.21 2.10
N THR A 90 -17.57 -15.12 1.99
CA THR A 90 -17.56 -16.30 2.85
C THR A 90 -17.25 -15.83 4.27
N PRO A 91 -18.14 -16.06 5.26
CA PRO A 91 -17.96 -15.59 6.63
C PRO A 91 -16.95 -16.45 7.37
N LYS A 92 -15.72 -16.59 6.85
CA LYS A 92 -14.65 -17.26 7.59
C LYS A 92 -14.30 -16.37 8.78
N LYS A 93 -14.40 -16.94 9.99
CA LYS A 93 -13.91 -16.26 11.20
C LYS A 93 -12.41 -16.06 11.01
N GLU A 94 -11.99 -14.81 10.89
CA GLU A 94 -10.57 -14.50 10.80
C GLU A 94 -9.89 -14.71 12.15
N GLY A 95 -8.64 -15.17 12.08
CA GLY A 95 -7.80 -15.29 13.26
C GLY A 95 -7.53 -13.92 13.87
N ARG A 96 -7.34 -13.87 15.18
CA ARG A 96 -7.05 -12.66 15.94
C ARG A 96 -5.93 -11.80 15.33
N ASN A 97 -4.82 -12.42 14.94
CA ASN A 97 -3.69 -11.69 14.38
C ASN A 97 -4.01 -11.07 13.03
N GLN A 98 -4.92 -11.67 12.25
CA GLN A 98 -5.40 -11.11 10.99
C GLN A 98 -6.23 -9.84 11.24
N VAL A 99 -7.13 -9.87 12.22
CA VAL A 99 -7.89 -8.67 12.63
C VAL A 99 -6.97 -7.54 13.08
N LEU A 100 -5.93 -7.85 13.86
CA LEU A 100 -4.93 -6.86 14.28
C LEU A 100 -4.08 -6.36 13.10
N PHE A 101 -3.84 -7.18 12.08
CA PHE A 101 -3.13 -6.80 10.87
C PHE A 101 -3.93 -5.79 10.03
N HIS A 102 -5.26 -5.82 10.06
CA HIS A 102 -6.06 -4.78 9.41
C HIS A 102 -5.79 -3.38 9.96
N THR A 103 -5.50 -3.25 11.26
CA THR A 103 -5.04 -1.96 11.83
C THR A 103 -3.75 -1.47 11.17
N VAL A 104 -2.81 -2.38 10.91
CA VAL A 104 -1.54 -2.07 10.22
C VAL A 104 -1.82 -1.62 8.79
N GLN A 105 -2.71 -2.30 8.06
CA GLN A 105 -3.08 -1.95 6.70
C GLN A 105 -3.77 -0.58 6.62
N MET A 106 -4.72 -0.32 7.52
CA MET A 106 -5.44 0.95 7.57
C MET A 106 -4.50 2.12 7.91
N ALA A 107 -3.65 1.96 8.92
CA ALA A 107 -2.66 2.98 9.28
C ALA A 107 -1.64 3.21 8.16
N PHE A 108 -1.21 2.15 7.47
CA PHE A 108 -0.37 2.24 6.27
C PHE A 108 -1.03 3.10 5.19
N ARG A 109 -2.28 2.81 4.81
CA ARG A 109 -3.02 3.58 3.79
C ARG A 109 -3.16 5.05 4.18
N HIS A 110 -3.46 5.31 5.46
CA HIS A 110 -3.56 6.66 5.98
C HIS A 110 -2.25 7.43 5.82
N GLU A 111 -1.12 6.84 6.22
CA GLU A 111 0.20 7.49 6.10
C GLU A 111 0.63 7.74 4.65
N VAL A 112 0.33 6.83 3.72
CA VAL A 112 0.59 7.04 2.29
C VAL A 112 -0.24 8.21 1.75
N THR A 113 -1.54 8.22 2.04
CA THR A 113 -2.48 9.25 1.58
C THR A 113 -2.12 10.61 2.15
N LYS A 114 -1.82 10.67 3.45
CA LYS A 114 -1.38 11.88 4.15
C LYS A 114 -0.08 12.45 3.60
N ALA A 115 0.82 11.59 3.10
CA ALA A 115 2.04 12.02 2.42
C ALA A 115 1.78 12.57 1.00
N GLY A 116 0.55 12.51 0.49
CA GLY A 116 0.19 12.97 -0.86
C GLY A 116 0.54 11.98 -1.97
N TRP A 117 0.81 10.72 -1.62
CA TRP A 117 1.11 9.67 -2.60
C TRP A 117 -0.15 8.87 -2.94
N LEU A 118 -0.21 8.38 -4.17
CA LEU A 118 -1.21 7.42 -4.61
C LEU A 118 -0.76 6.01 -4.23
N LEU A 119 -1.71 5.08 -4.09
CA LEU A 119 -1.44 3.71 -3.66
C LEU A 119 -2.07 2.70 -4.62
N ALA A 120 -1.26 1.77 -5.11
CA ALA A 120 -1.71 0.56 -5.78
C ALA A 120 -1.64 -0.61 -4.78
N GLU A 121 -2.75 -1.31 -4.64
CA GLU A 121 -2.93 -2.33 -3.62
C GLU A 121 -2.85 -3.75 -4.18
N PRO A 122 -2.35 -4.72 -3.38
CA PRO A 122 -2.33 -6.14 -3.76
C PRO A 122 -3.68 -6.63 -4.26
N GLN A 123 -3.67 -7.27 -5.42
CA GLN A 123 -4.86 -7.89 -5.97
C GLN A 123 -4.96 -9.35 -5.50
N THR A 124 -6.17 -9.78 -5.16
CA THR A 124 -6.43 -11.19 -4.84
C THR A 124 -6.89 -11.90 -6.11
N PHE A 125 -6.12 -12.90 -6.55
CA PHE A 125 -6.47 -13.79 -7.65
C PHE A 125 -7.03 -15.08 -7.05
N GLY A 126 -8.36 -15.21 -7.02
CA GLY A 126 -9.01 -16.44 -6.60
C GLY A 126 -9.01 -17.48 -7.73
N ASN A 127 -9.50 -18.69 -7.44
CA ASN A 127 -9.56 -19.81 -8.40
C ASN A 127 -10.27 -19.49 -9.73
N HIS A 128 -11.12 -18.47 -9.76
CA HIS A 128 -11.88 -18.04 -10.95
C HIS A 128 -11.34 -16.77 -11.64
N ARG A 129 -10.23 -16.20 -11.14
CA ARG A 129 -9.55 -15.07 -11.78
C ARG A 129 -8.14 -15.49 -12.14
N THR A 130 -7.87 -15.61 -13.43
CA THR A 130 -6.52 -15.87 -13.95
C THR A 130 -5.59 -14.75 -13.52
N LYS A 131 -4.44 -15.10 -12.95
CA LYS A 131 -3.39 -14.12 -12.63
C LYS A 131 -2.97 -13.45 -13.95
N PRO A 132 -3.07 -12.12 -14.09
CA PRO A 132 -2.68 -11.45 -15.30
C PRO A 132 -1.17 -11.57 -15.49
N ALA A 133 -0.73 -11.52 -16.76
CA ALA A 133 0.70 -11.54 -17.10
C ALA A 133 1.46 -10.35 -16.47
N ALA A 134 0.78 -9.22 -16.29
CA ALA A 134 1.28 -8.03 -15.63
C ALA A 134 0.21 -7.43 -14.70
N THR A 135 0.61 -7.03 -13.50
CA THR A 135 -0.24 -6.33 -12.54
C THR A 135 -0.14 -4.81 -12.72
N ASN A 136 -1.07 -4.06 -12.11
CA ASN A 136 -0.95 -2.59 -12.08
C ASN A 136 0.35 -2.14 -11.40
N GLN A 137 0.79 -2.86 -10.37
CA GLN A 137 2.06 -2.67 -9.69
C GLN A 137 3.24 -2.78 -10.66
N TYR A 138 3.26 -3.85 -11.48
CA TYR A 138 4.29 -4.02 -12.50
C TYR A 138 4.36 -2.79 -13.41
N HIS A 139 3.22 -2.33 -13.94
CA HIS A 139 3.19 -1.17 -14.83
C HIS A 139 3.66 0.13 -14.16
N ILE A 140 3.28 0.36 -12.91
CA ILE A 140 3.74 1.53 -12.14
C ILE A 140 5.26 1.48 -11.95
N LEU A 141 5.81 0.30 -11.61
CA LEU A 141 7.25 0.13 -11.40
C LEU A 141 8.05 0.30 -12.70
N VAL A 142 7.56 -0.26 -13.81
CA VAL A 142 8.13 -0.06 -15.15
C VAL A 142 8.17 1.42 -15.51
N GLN A 143 7.08 2.16 -15.27
CA GLN A 143 7.01 3.60 -15.57
C GLN A 143 7.96 4.43 -14.70
N ALA A 144 8.08 4.10 -13.41
CA ALA A 144 9.03 4.76 -12.50
C ALA A 144 10.49 4.48 -12.91
N LEU A 145 10.82 3.23 -13.26
CA LEU A 145 12.15 2.88 -13.78
C LEU A 145 12.44 3.58 -15.11
N SER A 146 11.49 3.59 -16.03
CA SER A 146 11.60 4.30 -17.31
C SER A 146 11.92 5.77 -17.09
N SER A 147 11.23 6.42 -16.15
CA SER A 147 11.44 7.83 -15.82
C SER A 147 12.84 8.06 -15.25
N LYS A 148 13.32 7.16 -14.38
CA LYS A 148 14.68 7.22 -13.81
C LYS A 148 15.76 7.00 -14.88
N GLU A 149 15.57 6.02 -15.75
CA GLU A 149 16.50 5.68 -16.83
C GLU A 149 16.60 6.84 -17.83
N TYR A 150 15.46 7.40 -18.23
CA TYR A 150 15.41 8.58 -19.10
C TYR A 150 16.20 9.75 -18.52
N LEU A 151 15.99 10.09 -17.24
CA LEU A 151 16.74 11.16 -16.57
C LEU A 151 18.25 10.87 -16.51
N THR A 152 18.62 9.60 -16.31
CA THR A 152 20.02 9.16 -16.27
C THR A 152 20.68 9.31 -17.64
N ILE A 153 20.03 8.81 -18.69
CA ILE A 153 20.47 8.96 -20.08
C ILE A 153 20.64 10.44 -20.45
N GLN A 154 19.65 11.28 -20.11
CA GLN A 154 19.73 12.72 -20.39
C GLN A 154 20.91 13.38 -19.68
N SER A 155 21.15 13.03 -18.41
CA SER A 155 22.30 13.53 -17.65
C SER A 155 23.63 13.08 -18.25
N GLU A 156 23.77 11.80 -18.60
CA GLU A 156 25.00 11.24 -19.17
C GLU A 156 25.30 11.80 -20.57
N ARG A 157 24.28 11.91 -21.43
CA ARG A 157 24.40 12.54 -22.76
C ARG A 157 24.94 13.97 -22.65
N ARG A 158 24.46 14.72 -21.66
CA ARG A 158 24.91 16.10 -21.39
C ARG A 158 26.34 16.17 -20.86
N GLN A 159 26.81 15.13 -20.18
CA GLN A 159 28.20 15.02 -19.71
C GLN A 159 29.15 14.49 -20.81
N GLY A 160 28.65 14.27 -22.03
CA GLY A 160 29.44 13.81 -23.17
C GLY A 160 29.65 12.29 -23.23
N TYR A 161 28.94 11.52 -22.39
CA TYR A 161 28.99 10.06 -22.47
C TYR A 161 28.23 9.57 -23.71
N LYS A 162 28.79 8.55 -24.36
CA LYS A 162 28.11 7.85 -25.46
C LYS A 162 27.06 6.91 -24.88
N VAL A 163 25.78 7.25 -25.08
CA VAL A 163 24.62 6.53 -24.55
C VAL A 163 23.70 5.97 -25.63
N ASP A 164 24.10 6.02 -26.90
CA ASP A 164 23.26 5.69 -28.06
C ASP A 164 22.65 4.28 -27.98
N PHE A 165 23.41 3.31 -27.48
CA PHE A 165 22.92 1.95 -27.24
C PHE A 165 21.83 1.91 -26.16
N ARG A 166 22.02 2.59 -25.01
CA ARG A 166 21.02 2.66 -23.93
C ARG A 166 19.76 3.42 -24.35
N VAL A 167 19.92 4.49 -25.15
CA VAL A 167 18.80 5.20 -25.77
C VAL A 167 17.99 4.24 -26.65
N SER A 168 18.67 3.49 -27.51
CA SER A 168 18.01 2.50 -28.40
C SER A 168 17.28 1.42 -27.59
N GLN A 169 17.89 0.92 -26.51
CA GLN A 169 17.23 -0.04 -25.61
C GLN A 169 16.00 0.56 -24.93
N TYR A 170 16.11 1.79 -24.43
CA TYR A 170 15.00 2.52 -23.80
C TYR A 170 13.84 2.76 -24.78
N GLU A 171 14.13 3.17 -26.01
CA GLU A 171 13.12 3.39 -27.07
C GLU A 171 12.40 2.10 -27.48
N LEU A 172 13.09 0.96 -27.38
CA LEU A 172 12.51 -0.38 -27.55
C LEU A 172 11.79 -0.89 -26.29
N GLY A 173 11.71 -0.10 -25.22
CA GLY A 173 11.07 -0.48 -23.96
C GLY A 173 11.86 -1.53 -23.16
N MET A 174 13.14 -1.74 -23.47
CA MET A 174 14.01 -2.65 -22.74
C MET A 174 14.61 -1.92 -21.55
N HIS A 175 14.37 -2.45 -20.35
CA HIS A 175 14.99 -1.98 -19.11
C HIS A 175 16.13 -2.91 -18.71
N LEU A 176 17.25 -2.34 -18.27
CA LEU A 176 18.39 -3.11 -17.76
C LEU A 176 18.09 -3.83 -16.44
N VAL A 177 17.06 -3.39 -15.71
CA VAL A 177 16.63 -4.01 -14.45
C VAL A 177 15.26 -4.64 -14.63
N ALA A 178 15.18 -5.93 -14.30
CA ALA A 178 13.96 -6.70 -14.41
C ALA A 178 12.94 -6.25 -13.34
N VAL A 179 11.77 -5.76 -13.78
CA VAL A 179 10.61 -5.62 -12.89
C VAL A 179 9.99 -7.01 -12.73
N PRO A 180 9.75 -7.50 -11.51
CA PRO A 180 9.13 -8.79 -11.31
C PRO A 180 7.73 -8.80 -11.93
N ALA A 181 7.50 -9.62 -12.97
CA ALA A 181 6.19 -9.73 -13.64
C ALA A 181 5.05 -10.03 -12.65
N GLN A 182 5.38 -10.71 -11.55
CA GLN A 182 4.46 -11.10 -10.49
C GLN A 182 4.40 -10.11 -9.31
N ALA A 183 4.94 -8.89 -9.44
CA ALA A 183 4.85 -7.86 -8.40
C ALA A 183 3.38 -7.64 -8.00
N ASN A 184 3.06 -7.83 -6.73
CA ASN A 184 1.68 -7.71 -6.23
C ASN A 184 1.64 -7.21 -4.78
N ASP A 185 2.72 -6.57 -4.31
CA ASP A 185 2.74 -5.91 -3.01
C ASP A 185 2.21 -4.48 -3.15
N TYR A 186 2.17 -3.74 -2.05
CA TYR A 186 1.73 -2.35 -2.10
C TYR A 186 2.77 -1.52 -2.85
N VAL A 187 2.32 -0.66 -3.76
CA VAL A 187 3.20 0.29 -4.45
C VAL A 187 2.64 1.69 -4.25
N ALA A 188 3.37 2.51 -3.50
CA ALA A 188 3.06 3.93 -3.43
C ALA A 188 3.74 4.64 -4.58
N TYR A 189 3.06 5.58 -5.23
CA TYR A 189 3.60 6.32 -6.36
C TYR A 189 3.10 7.77 -6.41
N THR A 190 3.84 8.63 -7.10
CA THR A 190 3.46 10.03 -7.36
C THR A 190 2.47 10.13 -8.52
N GLN A 191 1.71 11.23 -8.65
CA GLN A 191 0.69 11.39 -9.69
C GLN A 191 1.22 11.18 -11.13
N GLY A 192 2.45 11.64 -11.42
CA GLY A 192 3.13 11.40 -12.70
C GLY A 192 3.80 10.02 -12.84
N ARG A 193 3.73 9.18 -11.80
CA ARG A 193 4.37 7.84 -11.70
C ARG A 193 5.88 7.83 -11.93
N GLU A 194 6.52 8.96 -11.72
CA GLU A 194 7.98 9.10 -11.89
C GLU A 194 8.76 8.52 -10.71
N LEU A 195 8.11 8.48 -9.54
CA LEU A 195 8.62 7.89 -8.32
C LEU A 195 7.66 6.82 -7.84
N ALA A 196 8.23 5.70 -7.41
CA ALA A 196 7.52 4.60 -6.77
C ALA A 196 8.32 4.08 -5.58
N VAL A 197 7.60 3.49 -4.60
CA VAL A 197 8.17 2.75 -3.47
C VAL A 197 7.33 1.50 -3.26
N VAL A 198 7.99 0.34 -3.18
CA VAL A 198 7.33 -0.94 -2.88
C VAL A 198 7.27 -1.13 -1.37
N PHE A 199 6.11 -1.50 -0.85
CA PHE A 199 5.88 -1.80 0.56
C PHE A 199 5.36 -3.22 0.75
N ILE A 200 6.12 -4.02 1.50
CA ILE A 200 5.79 -5.38 1.88
C ILE A 200 5.36 -5.35 3.34
N LEU A 201 4.06 -5.25 3.59
CA LEU A 201 3.52 -5.32 4.95
C LEU A 201 3.70 -6.75 5.49
N CYS A 202 4.28 -6.88 6.68
CA CYS A 202 4.54 -8.15 7.34
C CYS A 202 3.22 -8.80 7.84
N PRO A 203 2.67 -9.84 7.16
CA PRO A 203 1.46 -10.49 7.64
C PRO A 203 1.72 -11.29 8.94
N PRO A 204 0.67 -11.64 9.69
CA PRO A 204 0.77 -12.37 10.96
C PRO A 204 1.63 -13.63 10.98
N HIS A 205 1.64 -14.35 9.87
CA HIS A 205 2.32 -15.63 9.72
C HIS A 205 3.62 -15.51 8.90
N ALA A 206 4.14 -14.30 8.74
CA ALA A 206 5.37 -14.03 8.02
C ALA A 206 6.58 -14.64 8.74
N GLY A 207 6.94 -15.86 8.34
CA GLY A 207 8.17 -16.52 8.74
C GLY A 207 9.35 -16.17 7.83
N THR A 208 10.48 -16.86 8.06
CA THR A 208 11.68 -16.71 7.24
C THR A 208 11.43 -17.04 5.77
N LYS A 209 10.66 -18.09 5.46
CA LYS A 209 10.30 -18.47 4.08
C LYS A 209 9.55 -17.36 3.33
N PHE A 210 8.65 -16.65 4.01
CA PHE A 210 7.94 -15.52 3.42
C PHE A 210 8.93 -14.43 2.99
N TRP A 211 9.83 -14.03 3.89
CA TRP A 211 10.80 -12.98 3.60
C TRP A 211 11.83 -13.38 2.56
N GLN A 212 12.25 -14.65 2.55
CA GLN A 212 13.14 -15.18 1.52
C GLN A 212 12.49 -15.05 0.13
N GLY A 213 11.24 -15.47 -0.03
CA GLY A 213 10.54 -15.32 -1.32
C GLY A 213 10.39 -13.86 -1.75
N ARG A 214 10.27 -12.92 -0.80
CA ARG A 214 10.25 -11.48 -1.10
C ARG A 214 11.61 -10.91 -1.47
N VAL A 215 12.67 -11.39 -0.85
CA VAL A 215 14.05 -11.05 -1.23
C VAL A 215 14.34 -11.55 -2.64
N GLU A 216 14.09 -12.82 -2.93
CA GLU A 216 14.24 -13.41 -4.26
C GLU A 216 13.44 -12.64 -5.31
N GLN A 217 12.24 -12.19 -4.95
CA GLN A 217 11.39 -11.41 -5.84
C GLN A 217 11.90 -9.98 -6.10
N TYR A 218 12.44 -9.27 -5.11
CA TYR A 218 12.66 -7.82 -5.21
C TYR A 218 14.10 -7.34 -5.07
N GLN A 219 15.07 -8.21 -4.77
CA GLN A 219 16.47 -7.79 -4.52
C GLN A 219 17.09 -7.01 -5.68
N GLU A 220 16.83 -7.41 -6.93
CA GLU A 220 17.35 -6.71 -8.11
C GLU A 220 16.72 -5.32 -8.26
N LEU A 221 15.40 -5.24 -8.01
CA LEU A 221 14.66 -3.98 -8.05
C LEU A 221 15.08 -3.01 -6.95
N ALA A 222 15.46 -3.54 -5.77
CA ALA A 222 15.80 -2.75 -4.58
C ALA A 222 16.99 -1.81 -4.80
N GLY A 223 17.89 -2.13 -5.74
CA GLY A 223 18.99 -1.24 -6.15
C GLY A 223 18.53 0.00 -6.95
N GLN A 224 17.32 -0.03 -7.53
CA GLN A 224 16.81 1.05 -8.38
C GLN A 224 15.63 1.80 -7.77
N ILE A 225 14.70 1.06 -7.17
CA ILE A 225 13.50 1.56 -6.50
C ILE A 225 13.54 1.11 -5.06
N LYS A 226 13.17 2.00 -4.14
CA LYS A 226 13.14 1.66 -2.72
C LYS A 226 12.09 0.57 -2.47
N VAL A 227 12.52 -0.55 -1.91
CA VAL A 227 11.67 -1.66 -1.48
C VAL A 227 11.73 -1.74 0.04
N CYS A 228 10.57 -1.71 0.70
CA CYS A 228 10.45 -1.59 2.15
C CYS A 228 9.70 -2.76 2.79
N GLY A 229 10.33 -3.46 3.73
CA GLY A 229 9.63 -4.33 4.68
C GLY A 229 8.99 -3.48 5.78
N VAL A 230 7.67 -3.56 5.93
CA VAL A 230 6.88 -2.76 6.88
C VAL A 230 6.42 -3.62 8.05
N PHE A 231 6.76 -3.21 9.26
CA PHE A 231 6.46 -3.93 10.49
C PHE A 231 5.58 -3.10 11.43
N ARG A 232 4.81 -3.80 12.27
CA ARG A 232 3.96 -3.17 13.28
C ARG A 232 4.76 -2.51 14.40
N THR A 233 5.92 -3.06 14.76
CA THR A 233 6.74 -2.60 15.90
C THR A 233 8.21 -2.60 15.55
N ASP A 234 8.98 -1.75 16.24
CA ASP A 234 10.44 -1.68 16.10
C ASP A 234 11.14 -3.00 16.44
N ALA A 235 10.64 -3.74 17.44
CA ALA A 235 11.22 -5.05 17.79
C ALA A 235 11.12 -6.06 16.64
N LEU A 236 9.97 -6.12 15.94
CA LEU A 236 9.79 -6.99 14.78
C LEU A 236 10.64 -6.54 13.59
N ALA A 237 10.73 -5.22 13.39
CA ALA A 237 11.59 -4.62 12.38
C ALA A 237 13.06 -5.00 12.61
N LEU A 238 13.56 -4.83 13.84
CA LEU A 238 14.94 -5.12 14.20
C LEU A 238 15.31 -6.59 13.96
N ALA A 239 14.40 -7.52 14.30
CA ALA A 239 14.58 -8.95 14.11
C ALA A 239 14.80 -9.37 12.63
N ARG A 240 14.38 -8.54 11.67
CA ARG A 240 14.52 -8.82 10.22
C ARG A 240 15.47 -7.86 9.51
N LYS A 241 15.97 -6.84 10.20
CA LYS A 241 16.81 -5.78 9.62
C LYS A 241 18.04 -6.30 8.91
N GLN A 242 18.80 -7.20 9.56
CA GLN A 242 20.03 -7.74 8.96
C GLN A 242 19.74 -8.51 7.67
N GLN A 243 18.75 -9.41 7.69
CA GLN A 243 18.36 -10.21 6.53
C GLN A 243 17.91 -9.34 5.35
N LEU A 244 17.04 -8.35 5.59
CA LEU A 244 16.47 -7.54 4.53
C LEU A 244 17.47 -6.51 3.97
N ASN A 245 18.26 -5.88 4.85
CA ASN A 245 19.27 -4.92 4.42
C ASN A 245 20.38 -5.58 3.59
N ALA A 246 20.75 -6.83 3.89
CA ALA A 246 21.74 -7.57 3.10
C ALA A 246 21.29 -7.76 1.63
N ALA A 247 19.98 -7.77 1.38
CA ALA A 247 19.38 -7.83 0.05
C ALA A 247 19.02 -6.45 -0.55
N GLY A 248 19.46 -5.36 0.08
CA GLY A 248 19.14 -3.99 -0.36
C GLY A 248 17.74 -3.49 0.01
N LEU A 249 16.93 -4.29 0.70
CA LEU A 249 15.61 -3.87 1.17
C LEU A 249 15.75 -3.01 2.43
N VAL A 250 14.89 -1.99 2.54
CA VAL A 250 14.83 -1.11 3.71
C VAL A 250 13.82 -1.66 4.70
N VAL A 251 14.13 -1.59 5.99
CA VAL A 251 13.19 -1.93 7.06
C VAL A 251 12.60 -0.68 7.68
N THR A 252 11.27 -0.65 7.82
CA THR A 252 10.54 0.46 8.43
C THR A 252 9.35 -0.02 9.25
N THR A 253 8.77 0.91 10.02
CA THR A 253 7.52 0.73 10.76
C THR A 253 6.42 1.59 10.16
N VAL A 254 5.16 1.27 10.48
CA VAL A 254 3.99 1.96 9.89
C VAL A 254 4.01 3.47 10.14
N ASP A 255 4.35 3.88 11.36
CA ASP A 255 4.44 5.28 11.79
C ASP A 255 5.54 6.08 11.08
N ARG A 256 6.51 5.42 10.45
CA ARG A 256 7.62 6.06 9.72
C ARG A 256 7.38 6.20 8.22
N ILE A 257 6.27 5.66 7.69
CA ILE A 257 5.98 5.68 6.25
C ILE A 257 5.86 7.12 5.71
N GLY A 258 5.12 7.98 6.40
CA GLY A 258 4.94 9.36 5.95
C GLY A 258 6.26 10.15 5.89
N LEU A 259 7.20 9.88 6.80
CA LEU A 259 8.56 10.44 6.74
C LEU A 259 9.37 9.84 5.58
N LEU A 260 9.31 8.51 5.39
CA LEU A 260 10.03 7.82 4.32
C LEU A 260 9.61 8.30 2.93
N LEU A 261 8.31 8.52 2.71
CA LEU A 261 7.80 9.00 1.43
C LEU A 261 8.20 10.46 1.17
N ARG A 262 8.11 11.32 2.19
CA ARG A 262 8.54 12.73 2.08
C ARG A 262 10.03 12.84 1.77
N THR A 263 10.87 12.12 2.50
CA THR A 263 12.32 12.11 2.27
C THR A 263 12.69 11.54 0.89
N THR A 264 12.01 10.48 0.44
CA THR A 264 12.18 9.95 -0.93
C THR A 264 11.85 11.00 -1.98
N PHE A 265 10.75 11.72 -1.82
CA PHE A 265 10.35 12.79 -2.73
C PHE A 265 11.36 13.96 -2.73
N GLU A 266 11.77 14.42 -1.56
CA GLU A 266 12.72 15.52 -1.40
C GLU A 266 14.09 15.20 -1.99
N ASN A 267 14.58 13.98 -1.80
CA ASN A 267 15.86 13.54 -2.37
C ASN A 267 15.80 13.51 -3.89
N ALA A 268 14.75 12.92 -4.47
CA ALA A 268 14.56 12.91 -5.92
C ALA A 268 14.45 14.33 -6.50
N ARG A 269 13.74 15.23 -5.78
CA ARG A 269 13.65 16.64 -6.17
C ARG A 269 15.02 17.34 -6.12
N LYS A 270 15.81 17.11 -5.08
CA LYS A 270 17.18 17.66 -4.95
C LYS A 270 18.09 17.15 -6.05
N GLU A 271 18.06 15.86 -6.35
CA GLU A 271 18.83 15.25 -7.44
C GLU A 271 18.49 15.89 -8.80
N ARG A 272 17.20 16.08 -9.09
CA ARG A 272 16.76 16.78 -10.30
C ARG A 272 17.21 18.24 -10.34
N LEU A 273 17.08 18.98 -9.24
CA LEU A 273 17.53 20.37 -9.16
C LEU A 273 19.05 20.49 -9.28
N ALA A 274 19.81 19.54 -8.74
CA ALA A 274 21.27 19.51 -8.87
C ALA A 274 21.68 19.22 -10.32
N ALA A 275 20.97 18.32 -11.01
CA ALA A 275 21.15 18.09 -12.43
C ALA A 275 20.87 19.37 -13.23
N LEU A 276 19.79 20.10 -12.92
CA LEU A 276 19.44 21.37 -13.57
C LEU A 276 20.46 22.50 -13.31
N LYS A 277 20.99 22.63 -12.09
CA LYS A 277 21.97 23.69 -11.76
C LYS A 277 23.33 23.51 -12.45
N LYS A 278 23.72 22.28 -12.76
CA LYS A 278 24.89 22.02 -13.62
C LYS A 278 24.67 22.48 -15.07
N GLU A 279 23.43 22.81 -15.46
CA GLU A 279 23.08 23.27 -16.81
C GLU A 279 23.28 24.78 -17.02
N THR A 280 23.47 25.59 -15.96
CA THR A 280 23.70 27.04 -16.10
C THR A 280 25.21 27.35 -16.01
N PRO A 281 25.93 27.54 -17.13
CA PRO A 281 27.27 28.09 -17.05
C PRO A 281 27.19 29.51 -16.44
N PRO A 282 28.15 29.95 -15.61
CA PRO A 282 28.23 31.36 -15.24
C PRO A 282 28.31 32.15 -16.53
N GLY A 283 27.32 33.00 -16.76
CA GLY A 283 27.21 33.79 -17.98
C GLY A 283 28.52 34.50 -18.25
N ARG A 284 29.13 34.21 -19.41
CA ARG A 284 30.02 35.19 -20.05
C ARG A 284 29.15 36.40 -20.33
N ILE A 285 29.19 37.37 -19.41
CA ILE A 285 28.83 38.74 -19.72
C ILE A 285 29.88 39.19 -20.74
N ASN A 286 29.59 39.00 -22.02
CA ASN A 286 30.29 39.72 -23.08
C ASN A 286 29.88 41.19 -22.91
N ARG A 287 30.74 41.95 -22.24
CA ARG A 287 30.76 43.40 -22.38
C ARG A 287 31.24 43.68 -23.80
N TYR A 288 30.32 44.05 -24.67
CA TYR A 288 30.64 44.90 -25.82
C TYR A 288 30.66 46.35 -25.35
#